data_AF-A0A0S1MJ76-F1
#
_entry.id   AF-A0A0S1MJ76-F1
#
_cell.length_a   1.000
_cell.length_b   1.000
_cell.length_c   1.000
_cell.angle_alpha   90.00
_cell.angle_beta   90.00
_cell.angle_gamma   90.00
#
_symmetry.space_group_name_H-M   'P 1'
#
loop_
_entity.id
_entity.type
_entity.pdbx_description
1 polymer ?
#
loop_
_entity_poly.entity_id
_entity_poly.type
_entity_poly.pdbx_seq_one_letter_code
_entity_poly.pdbx_strand_id
1 'polypeptide(L)'
;MMALGAVIFVFIALSVTGIDFAKTLTSVYTVGIAAAFIFKETAGNVFDSIIMVFCTHPYDTGDRIIMDNAGVEEVLTVKRMGLLATVFVRWDGTEWFAPNALLGQKFIINLRRSSNQFENVTLQFGWNTPLSSLDALEDKLNHWLQTDEQRRFEPGTACVIQKLVNQQYMEITIGMTHRVNWQDWGGRWNNRTAFHAAVNYYSQELGISFYNSELPLQVNDWGDLKDRILSDEPEHWDDDYWRGDGDDENDPEEVGSFVEQSVRSGKAVGENRLGDSLGAAPTVDIPRMAEVLGFAAPPESGTGMRKRKKISKKKAMIGDA
;
A
#
# COMPACT_ATOMS: atom_id res chain seq x y z
N MET A 1 44.00 -7.13 32.07
CA MET A 1 45.20 -6.78 32.85
C MET A 1 45.41 -5.27 32.99
N MET A 2 45.34 -4.48 31.90
CA MET A 2 45.54 -3.02 31.94
C MET A 2 44.57 -2.27 32.88
N ALA A 3 43.27 -2.61 32.85
CA ALA A 3 42.28 -1.98 33.73
C ALA A 3 42.52 -2.28 35.21
N LEU A 4 42.89 -3.51 35.56
CA LEU A 4 43.20 -3.90 36.93
C LEU A 4 44.47 -3.19 37.45
N GLY A 5 45.51 -3.10 36.61
CA GLY A 5 46.73 -2.37 36.94
C GLY A 5 46.50 -0.87 37.14
N ALA A 6 45.65 -0.26 36.31
CA ALA A 6 45.26 1.15 36.45
C ALA A 6 44.51 1.40 37.77
N VAL A 7 43.60 0.50 38.15
CA VAL A 7 42.89 0.59 39.44
C VAL A 7 43.90 0.51 40.58
N ILE A 8 44.75 -0.52 40.62
CA ILE A 8 45.77 -0.69 41.68
C ILE A 8 46.71 0.53 41.76
N PHE A 9 47.13 1.08 40.62
CA PHE A 9 47.97 2.27 40.56
C PHE A 9 47.27 3.50 41.16
N VAL A 10 46.00 3.73 40.85
CA VAL A 10 45.20 4.83 41.42
C VAL A 10 45.08 4.67 42.95
N PHE A 11 44.87 3.46 43.45
CA PHE A 11 44.82 3.18 44.89
C PHE A 11 46.16 3.47 45.59
N ILE A 12 47.28 3.06 44.99
CA ILE A 12 48.63 3.34 45.54
C ILE A 12 48.93 4.84 45.49
N ALA A 13 48.61 5.53 44.38
CA ALA A 13 48.83 6.96 44.22
C ALA A 13 48.02 7.80 45.23
N LEU A 14 46.76 7.42 45.49
CA LEU A 14 45.92 8.05 46.51
C LEU A 14 46.47 7.82 47.93
N SER A 15 47.02 6.63 48.20
CA SER A 15 47.64 6.33 49.50
C SER A 15 48.94 7.12 49.74
N VAL A 16 49.75 7.35 48.71
CA VAL A 16 51.03 8.08 48.81
C VAL A 16 50.80 9.60 48.99
N THR A 17 49.70 10.13 48.47
CA THR A 17 49.36 11.56 48.52
C THR A 17 48.67 11.99 49.83
N GLY A 18 48.39 11.06 50.76
CA GLY A 18 47.80 11.37 52.07
C GLY A 18 46.35 11.84 52.01
N ILE A 19 45.66 11.63 50.89
CA ILE A 19 44.27 12.01 50.70
C ILE A 19 43.35 10.97 51.35
N ASP A 20 42.30 11.43 52.03
CA ASP A 20 41.29 10.57 52.64
C ASP A 20 40.52 9.78 51.56
N PHE A 21 40.88 8.50 51.43
CA PHE A 21 40.31 7.59 50.44
C PHE A 21 38.78 7.53 50.51
N ALA A 22 38.19 7.55 51.70
CA ALA A 22 36.74 7.45 51.86
C ALA A 22 36.03 8.69 51.29
N LYS A 23 36.58 9.88 51.51
CA LYS A 23 36.01 11.14 50.99
C LYS A 23 36.16 11.26 49.48
N THR A 24 37.32 10.91 48.93
CA THR A 24 37.53 10.94 47.48
C THR A 24 36.66 9.91 46.77
N LEU A 25 36.56 8.69 47.31
CA LEU A 25 35.71 7.65 46.76
C LEU A 25 34.24 8.05 46.80
N THR A 26 33.78 8.63 47.91
CA THR A 26 32.41 9.15 48.03
C THR A 26 32.14 10.24 46.99
N SER A 27 33.07 11.17 46.77
CA SER A 27 32.94 12.21 45.75
C SER A 27 32.94 11.65 44.32
N VAL A 28 33.71 10.60 44.05
CA VAL A 28 33.70 9.94 42.73
C VAL A 28 32.41 9.17 42.52
N TYR A 29 31.89 8.51 43.56
CA TYR A 29 30.59 7.83 43.50
C TYR A 29 29.44 8.79 43.25
N THR A 30 29.39 9.94 43.93
CA THR A 30 28.31 10.92 43.71
C THR A 30 28.33 11.47 42.29
N VAL A 31 29.51 11.78 41.74
CA VAL A 31 29.67 12.20 40.33
C VAL A 31 29.30 11.07 39.38
N GLY A 32 29.70 9.83 39.68
CA GLY A 32 29.37 8.65 38.88
C GLY A 32 27.88 8.36 38.83
N ILE A 33 27.17 8.49 39.96
CA ILE A 33 25.72 8.35 40.04
C ILE A 33 25.04 9.48 39.25
N ALA A 34 25.49 10.73 39.41
CA ALA A 34 24.95 11.85 38.64
C ALA A 34 25.12 11.64 37.13
N ALA A 35 26.30 11.18 36.69
CA ALA A 35 26.55 10.83 35.29
C ALA A 35 25.64 9.67 34.82
N ALA A 36 25.44 8.65 35.65
CA ALA A 36 24.53 7.54 35.32
C ALA A 36 23.09 8.03 35.11
N PHE A 37 22.61 8.98 35.91
CA PHE A 37 21.28 9.58 35.70
C PHE A 37 21.18 10.37 34.40
N ILE A 38 22.24 11.08 34.02
CA ILE A 38 22.29 11.86 32.76
C ILE A 38 22.29 10.92 31.54
N PHE A 39 23.09 9.85 31.57
CA PHE A 39 23.27 8.97 30.41
C PHE A 39 22.33 7.75 30.38
N LYS A 40 21.49 7.55 31.41
CA LYS A 40 20.61 6.38 31.52
C LYS A 40 19.78 6.17 30.24
N GLU A 41 19.15 7.22 29.74
CA GLU A 41 18.29 7.14 28.56
C GLU A 41 19.09 6.82 27.29
N THR A 42 20.21 7.50 27.07
CA THR A 42 21.08 7.24 25.92
C THR A 42 21.63 5.82 25.93
N ALA A 43 22.09 5.34 27.09
CA ALA A 43 22.60 3.99 27.26
C ALA A 43 21.50 2.94 27.01
N GLY A 44 20.27 3.20 27.48
CA GLY A 44 19.10 2.37 27.19
C GLY A 44 18.81 2.29 25.70
N ASN A 45 18.72 3.43 25.02
CA ASN A 45 18.45 3.48 23.58
C ASN A 45 19.50 2.73 22.75
N VAL A 46 20.78 2.84 23.11
CA VAL A 46 21.85 2.08 22.44
C VAL A 46 21.69 0.58 22.69
N PHE A 47 21.40 0.18 23.92
CA PHE A 47 21.19 -1.23 24.26
C PHE A 47 20.00 -1.83 23.52
N ASP A 48 18.85 -1.14 23.51
CA ASP A 48 17.65 -1.58 22.78
C ASP A 48 17.92 -1.70 21.28
N SER A 49 18.69 -0.77 20.72
CA SER A 49 19.11 -0.81 19.33
C SER A 49 19.98 -2.03 19.02
N ILE A 50 20.92 -2.39 19.91
CA ILE A 50 21.77 -3.59 19.77
C ILE A 50 20.94 -4.86 19.85
N ILE A 51 20.03 -4.96 20.82
CA ILE A 51 19.15 -6.12 20.98
C ILE A 51 18.26 -6.30 19.75
N MET A 52 17.72 -5.21 19.20
CA MET A 52 16.94 -5.25 17.98
C MET A 52 17.76 -5.78 16.79
N VAL A 53 18.96 -5.25 16.61
CA VAL A 53 19.82 -5.54 15.45
C VAL A 53 20.51 -6.89 15.55
N PHE A 54 20.77 -7.45 16.73
CA PHE A 54 21.54 -8.71 16.86
C PHE A 54 20.77 -9.87 17.47
N CYS A 55 19.72 -9.61 18.24
CA CYS A 55 18.98 -10.66 18.94
C CYS A 55 17.62 -10.92 18.31
N THR A 56 16.75 -9.90 18.22
CA THR A 56 15.36 -10.11 17.78
C THR A 56 15.21 -10.14 16.27
N HIS A 57 15.97 -9.31 15.53
CA HIS A 57 16.01 -9.30 14.07
C HIS A 57 14.61 -9.42 13.41
N PRO A 58 13.70 -8.46 13.65
CA PRO A 58 12.32 -8.55 13.14
C PRO A 58 12.24 -8.51 11.59
N TYR A 59 13.23 -7.93 10.94
CA TYR A 59 13.34 -7.84 9.49
C TYR A 59 14.81 -7.76 9.06
N ASP A 60 15.04 -7.99 7.77
CA ASP A 60 16.36 -7.90 7.14
C ASP A 60 16.38 -6.87 6.01
N THR A 61 17.58 -6.54 5.54
CA THR A 61 17.75 -5.65 4.38
C THR A 61 17.05 -6.24 3.15
N GLY A 62 16.23 -5.43 2.49
CA GLY A 62 15.42 -5.80 1.33
C GLY A 62 14.00 -6.27 1.67
N ASP A 63 13.67 -6.46 2.95
CA ASP A 63 12.31 -6.80 3.35
C ASP A 63 11.36 -5.61 3.15
N ARG A 64 10.13 -5.90 2.76
CA ARG A 64 9.05 -4.92 2.77
C ARG A 64 8.27 -5.07 4.07
N ILE A 65 8.11 -3.98 4.78
CA ILE A 65 7.44 -3.93 6.07
C ILE A 65 6.30 -2.92 6.02
N ILE A 66 5.28 -3.16 6.84
CA ILE A 66 4.24 -2.18 7.16
C ILE A 66 4.47 -1.77 8.60
N MET A 67 4.53 -0.47 8.83
CA MET A 67 4.73 0.12 10.15
C MET A 67 3.75 1.25 10.37
N ASP A 68 3.24 1.34 11.60
CA ASP A 68 2.43 2.47 12.02
C ASP A 68 3.32 3.68 12.35
N ASN A 69 3.01 4.82 11.73
CA ASN A 69 3.55 6.11 12.07
C ASN A 69 2.41 7.08 12.44
N ALA A 70 2.19 7.24 13.75
CA ALA A 70 1.21 8.19 14.30
C ALA A 70 -0.23 7.97 13.80
N GLY A 71 -0.64 6.71 13.63
CA GLY A 71 -1.98 6.31 13.18
C GLY A 71 -2.08 6.13 11.67
N VAL A 72 -0.98 6.29 10.92
CA VAL A 72 -0.92 6.05 9.48
C VAL A 72 -0.04 4.83 9.20
N GLU A 73 -0.63 3.80 8.59
CA GLU A 73 0.11 2.63 8.13
C GLU A 73 0.91 2.98 6.87
N GLU A 74 2.22 2.82 6.94
CA GLU A 74 3.14 3.14 5.85
C GLU A 74 3.87 1.88 5.37
N VAL A 75 3.94 1.73 4.05
CA VAL A 75 4.62 0.60 3.39
C VAL A 75 6.04 1.02 3.04
N LEU A 76 7.01 0.37 3.69
CA LEU A 76 8.41 0.74 3.65
C LEU A 76 9.25 -0.46 3.22
N THR A 77 10.35 -0.20 2.49
CA THR A 77 11.34 -1.23 2.15
C THR A 77 12.63 -0.97 2.92
N VAL A 78 13.20 -1.99 3.56
CA VAL A 78 14.44 -1.85 4.33
C VAL A 78 15.63 -1.69 3.39
N LYS A 79 16.25 -0.50 3.34
CA LYS A 79 17.42 -0.24 2.49
C LYS A 79 18.72 -0.65 3.15
N ARG A 80 18.89 -0.31 4.43
CA ARG A 80 20.06 -0.72 5.23
C ARG A 80 19.76 -0.66 6.71
N MET A 81 20.28 -1.63 7.46
CA MET A 81 20.23 -1.63 8.92
C MET A 81 21.57 -1.14 9.46
N GLY A 82 21.55 -0.04 10.21
CA GLY A 82 22.67 0.41 11.02
C GLY A 82 22.51 -0.03 12.47
N LEU A 83 23.56 0.17 13.28
CA LEU A 83 23.54 -0.20 14.70
C LEU A 83 22.49 0.58 15.50
N LEU A 84 22.42 1.89 15.31
CA LEU A 84 21.53 2.79 16.07
C LEU A 84 20.26 3.18 15.32
N ALA A 85 20.28 3.11 13.99
CA ALA A 85 19.17 3.51 13.15
C ALA A 85 19.10 2.65 11.88
N THR A 86 17.89 2.43 11.40
CA THR A 86 17.59 1.76 10.14
C THR A 86 17.15 2.80 9.11
N VAL A 87 17.57 2.62 7.86
CA VAL A 87 17.11 3.45 6.74
C VAL A 87 16.11 2.65 5.91
N PHE A 88 14.92 3.20 5.77
CA PHE A 88 13.87 2.69 4.91
C PHE A 88 13.73 3.53 3.65
N VAL A 89 13.16 2.95 2.60
CA VAL A 89 12.75 3.62 1.37
C VAL A 89 11.25 3.46 1.22
N ARG A 90 10.57 4.58 1.02
CA ARG A 90 9.14 4.62 0.73
C ARG A 90 8.91 4.51 -0.79
N TRP A 91 7.67 4.24 -1.18
CA TRP A 91 7.26 4.08 -2.59
C TRP A 91 7.53 5.32 -3.46
N ASP A 92 7.60 6.51 -2.86
CA ASP A 92 7.94 7.78 -3.51
C ASP A 92 9.47 7.99 -3.70
N GLY A 93 10.28 7.02 -3.26
CA GLY A 93 11.74 7.10 -3.28
C GLY A 93 12.35 7.89 -2.12
N THR A 94 11.54 8.40 -1.18
CA THR A 94 12.04 9.09 0.00
C THR A 94 12.70 8.12 0.98
N GLU A 95 13.76 8.59 1.64
CA GLU A 95 14.48 7.81 2.64
C GLU A 95 14.05 8.21 4.06
N TRP A 96 13.70 7.22 4.86
CA TRP A 96 13.27 7.41 6.25
C TRP A 96 14.34 6.88 7.19
N PHE A 97 14.83 7.75 8.07
CA PHE A 97 15.79 7.39 9.11
C PHE A 97 15.04 7.17 10.42
N ALA A 98 15.02 5.93 10.89
CA ALA A 98 14.31 5.57 12.10
C ALA A 98 15.28 5.00 13.15
N PRO A 99 15.33 5.57 14.37
CA PRO A 99 16.13 5.02 15.47
C PRO A 99 15.64 3.63 15.86
N ASN A 100 16.55 2.66 15.97
CA ASN A 100 16.21 1.27 16.30
C ASN A 100 15.56 1.15 17.69
N ALA A 101 15.96 1.99 18.64
CA ALA A 101 15.32 2.07 19.96
C ALA A 101 13.81 2.35 19.90
N LEU A 102 13.37 3.19 18.95
CA LEU A 102 11.96 3.51 18.74
C LEU A 102 11.25 2.39 17.97
N LEU A 103 11.93 1.79 16.99
CA LEU A 103 11.39 0.69 16.21
C LEU A 103 11.09 -0.55 17.06
N GLY A 104 11.92 -0.83 18.07
CA GLY A 104 11.69 -1.92 19.01
C GLY A 104 10.40 -1.80 19.83
N GLN A 105 9.81 -0.60 19.91
CA GLN A 105 8.58 -0.34 20.66
C GLN A 105 7.34 -0.32 19.76
N LYS A 106 7.51 -0.38 18.42
CA LYS A 106 6.42 -0.33 17.45
C LYS A 106 6.05 -1.73 16.95
N PHE A 107 4.79 -1.90 16.57
CA PHE A 107 4.37 -3.07 15.81
C PHE A 107 4.92 -3.00 14.38
N ILE A 108 5.55 -4.08 13.95
CA ILE A 108 6.16 -4.21 12.63
C ILE A 108 5.58 -5.44 11.94
N ILE A 109 4.96 -5.24 10.79
CA ILE A 109 4.43 -6.33 9.97
C ILE A 109 5.44 -6.59 8.85
N ASN A 110 6.09 -7.75 8.86
CA ASN A 110 7.04 -8.14 7.82
C ASN A 110 6.33 -8.94 6.72
N LEU A 111 6.24 -8.36 5.52
CA LEU A 111 5.52 -8.97 4.39
C LEU A 111 6.28 -10.16 3.80
N ARG A 112 7.61 -10.16 3.84
CA ARG A 112 8.42 -11.27 3.34
C ARG A 112 8.26 -12.53 4.19
N ARG A 113 8.21 -12.36 5.51
CA ARG A 113 8.04 -13.46 6.47
C ARG A 113 6.58 -13.88 6.65
N SER A 114 5.65 -13.10 6.10
CA SER A 114 4.22 -13.44 6.08
C SER A 114 3.91 -14.49 5.03
N SER A 115 2.90 -15.31 5.31
CA SER A 115 2.34 -16.29 4.38
C SER A 115 1.42 -15.62 3.35
N ASN A 116 0.59 -16.43 2.68
CA ASN A 116 -0.50 -15.98 1.82
C ASN A 116 -1.33 -14.89 2.49
N GLN A 117 -1.55 -13.79 1.78
CA GLN A 117 -2.28 -12.63 2.30
C GLN A 117 -3.65 -12.50 1.65
N PHE A 118 -4.52 -11.79 2.33
CA PHE A 118 -5.92 -11.63 1.97
C PHE A 118 -6.25 -10.15 1.87
N GLU A 119 -6.99 -9.79 0.83
CA GLU A 119 -7.50 -8.44 0.60
C GLU A 119 -8.99 -8.52 0.26
N ASN A 120 -9.72 -7.44 0.51
CA ASN A 120 -11.14 -7.34 0.21
C ASN A 120 -11.38 -6.35 -0.93
N VAL A 121 -12.30 -6.70 -1.82
CA VAL A 121 -12.81 -5.81 -2.86
C VAL A 121 -14.22 -5.39 -2.47
N THR A 122 -14.41 -4.10 -2.19
CA THR A 122 -15.72 -3.54 -1.85
C THR A 122 -16.31 -2.84 -3.06
N LEU A 123 -17.54 -3.21 -3.42
CA LEU A 123 -18.28 -2.72 -4.57
C LEU A 123 -19.69 -2.32 -4.17
N GLN A 124 -20.31 -1.45 -4.96
CA GLN A 124 -21.68 -1.00 -4.77
C GLN A 124 -22.53 -1.55 -5.91
N PHE A 125 -23.60 -2.27 -5.58
CA PHE A 125 -24.57 -2.76 -6.55
C PHE A 125 -25.94 -2.15 -6.28
N GLY A 126 -26.70 -1.82 -7.32
CA GLY A 126 -28.03 -1.24 -7.17
C GLY A 126 -28.96 -2.12 -6.34
N TRP A 127 -29.84 -1.50 -5.55
CA TRP A 127 -30.81 -2.20 -4.70
C TRP A 127 -31.69 -3.19 -5.46
N ASN A 128 -32.03 -2.86 -6.71
CA ASN A 128 -32.86 -3.69 -7.59
C ASN A 128 -32.14 -4.93 -8.15
N THR A 129 -30.85 -5.12 -7.82
CA THR A 129 -30.09 -6.28 -8.27
C THR A 129 -30.67 -7.55 -7.65
N PRO A 130 -31.13 -8.54 -8.44
CA PRO A 130 -31.70 -9.75 -7.89
C PRO A 130 -30.61 -10.60 -7.20
N LEU A 131 -30.94 -11.16 -6.04
CA LEU A 131 -29.99 -11.98 -5.26
C LEU A 131 -29.48 -13.20 -6.04
N SER A 132 -30.28 -13.73 -6.97
CA SER A 132 -29.86 -14.81 -7.87
C SER A 132 -28.70 -14.42 -8.78
N SER A 133 -28.60 -13.14 -9.18
CA SER A 133 -27.46 -12.65 -9.96
C SER A 133 -26.20 -12.54 -9.10
N LEU A 134 -26.33 -12.29 -7.80
CA LEU A 134 -25.18 -12.30 -6.87
C LEU A 134 -24.65 -13.71 -6.65
N ASP A 135 -25.55 -14.69 -6.49
CA ASP A 135 -25.16 -16.10 -6.42
C ASP A 135 -24.47 -16.56 -7.72
N ALA A 136 -25.00 -16.15 -8.89
CA ALA A 136 -24.38 -16.43 -10.18
C ALA A 136 -23.01 -15.77 -10.34
N LEU A 137 -22.83 -14.54 -9.83
CA LEU A 137 -21.55 -13.85 -9.81
C LEU A 137 -20.53 -14.61 -8.95
N GLU A 138 -20.93 -15.05 -7.76
CA GLU A 138 -20.09 -15.86 -6.86
C GLU A 138 -19.67 -17.17 -7.54
N ASP A 139 -20.60 -17.90 -8.19
CA ASP A 139 -20.28 -19.15 -8.87
C ASP A 139 -19.33 -18.93 -10.07
N LYS A 140 -19.51 -17.85 -10.86
CA LYS A 140 -18.62 -17.50 -11.98
C LYS A 140 -17.21 -17.10 -11.53
N LEU A 141 -17.11 -16.28 -10.48
CA LEU A 141 -15.82 -15.91 -9.89
C LEU A 141 -15.10 -17.13 -9.34
N ASN A 142 -15.80 -18.00 -8.61
CA ASN A 142 -15.24 -19.25 -8.10
C ASN A 142 -14.79 -20.18 -9.22
N HIS A 143 -15.52 -20.25 -10.33
CA HIS A 143 -15.10 -21.00 -11.51
C HIS A 143 -13.82 -20.42 -12.10
N TRP A 144 -13.77 -19.10 -12.34
CA TRP A 144 -12.59 -18.42 -12.85
C TRP A 144 -11.36 -18.65 -11.99
N LEU A 145 -11.47 -18.49 -10.67
CA LEU A 145 -10.37 -18.69 -9.73
C LEU A 145 -9.84 -20.13 -9.70
N GLN A 146 -10.67 -21.11 -10.03
CA GLN A 146 -10.25 -22.51 -10.18
C GLN A 146 -9.54 -22.77 -11.51
N THR A 147 -9.91 -22.02 -12.56
CA THR A 147 -9.38 -22.16 -13.92
C THR A 147 -8.22 -21.23 -14.24
N ASP A 148 -7.90 -20.26 -13.39
CA ASP A 148 -6.84 -19.27 -13.61
C ASP A 148 -5.49 -19.96 -13.90
N GLU A 149 -4.97 -19.78 -15.11
CA GLU A 149 -3.71 -20.41 -15.56
C GLU A 149 -2.52 -19.93 -14.73
N GLN A 150 -2.55 -18.64 -14.35
CA GLN A 150 -1.51 -17.99 -13.55
C GLN A 150 -1.58 -18.37 -12.06
N ARG A 151 -2.63 -19.06 -11.62
CA ARG A 151 -2.79 -19.61 -10.26
C ARG A 151 -2.57 -18.58 -9.14
N ARG A 152 -2.92 -17.32 -9.39
CA ARG A 152 -2.60 -16.17 -8.53
C ARG A 152 -3.31 -16.19 -7.18
N PHE A 153 -4.46 -16.85 -7.13
CA PHE A 153 -5.37 -16.84 -5.99
C PHE A 153 -5.61 -18.24 -5.42
N GLU A 154 -5.97 -18.29 -4.14
CA GLU A 154 -6.56 -19.50 -3.58
C GLU A 154 -8.02 -19.66 -4.06
N PRO A 155 -8.47 -20.88 -4.37
CA PRO A 155 -9.79 -21.12 -4.91
C PRO A 155 -10.83 -20.99 -3.78
N GLY A 156 -11.81 -20.14 -3.99
CA GLY A 156 -12.88 -19.90 -3.03
C GLY A 156 -12.99 -18.43 -2.68
N THR A 157 -14.08 -17.81 -3.13
CA THR A 157 -14.50 -16.47 -2.74
C THR A 157 -15.99 -16.48 -2.45
N ALA A 158 -16.41 -15.54 -1.61
CA ALA A 158 -17.81 -15.34 -1.26
C ALA A 158 -18.17 -13.88 -1.48
N CYS A 159 -19.37 -13.65 -2.00
CA CYS A 159 -19.95 -12.32 -2.12
C CYS A 159 -20.78 -12.05 -0.85
N VAL A 160 -20.35 -11.10 -0.02
CA VAL A 160 -21.03 -10.80 1.25
C VAL A 160 -21.58 -9.38 1.23
N ILE A 161 -22.88 -9.24 1.41
CA ILE A 161 -23.53 -7.94 1.59
C ILE A 161 -23.17 -7.43 3.00
N GLN A 162 -22.43 -6.33 3.06
CA GLN A 162 -22.02 -5.70 4.31
C GLN A 162 -23.05 -4.69 4.82
N LYS A 163 -23.57 -3.87 3.90
CA LYS A 163 -24.44 -2.75 4.26
C LYS A 163 -25.47 -2.47 3.17
N LEU A 164 -26.66 -2.07 3.60
CA LEU A 164 -27.69 -1.45 2.78
C LEU A 164 -27.66 0.05 3.03
N VAL A 165 -27.53 0.85 1.98
CA VAL A 165 -27.55 2.32 2.08
C VAL A 165 -28.85 2.84 1.51
N ASN A 166 -29.72 3.36 2.38
CA ASN A 166 -30.97 4.06 2.03
C ASN A 166 -31.85 3.35 0.98
N GLN A 167 -31.77 2.02 0.86
CA GLN A 167 -32.41 1.24 -0.22
C GLN A 167 -32.05 1.73 -1.63
N GLN A 168 -30.94 2.45 -1.80
CA GLN A 168 -30.41 2.90 -3.08
C GLN A 168 -29.47 1.83 -3.65
N TYR A 169 -28.56 1.34 -2.81
CA TYR A 169 -27.58 0.32 -3.18
C TYR A 169 -27.17 -0.55 -1.99
N MET A 170 -26.53 -1.66 -2.32
CA MET A 170 -25.93 -2.60 -1.39
C MET A 170 -24.41 -2.54 -1.55
N GLU A 171 -23.69 -2.41 -0.43
CA GLU A 171 -22.25 -2.56 -0.38
C GLU A 171 -21.92 -4.05 -0.22
N ILE A 172 -21.22 -4.60 -1.21
CA ILE A 172 -20.80 -5.99 -1.24
C ILE A 172 -19.29 -6.04 -1.12
N THR A 173 -18.81 -6.89 -0.24
CA THR A 173 -17.40 -7.22 -0.12
C THR A 173 -17.16 -8.62 -0.68
N ILE A 174 -16.19 -8.71 -1.57
CA ILE A 174 -15.71 -9.95 -2.16
C ILE A 174 -14.28 -10.16 -1.65
N GLY A 175 -14.05 -11.30 -0.99
CA GLY A 175 -12.72 -11.66 -0.52
C GLY A 175 -11.79 -12.06 -1.67
N MET A 176 -10.52 -11.68 -1.58
CA MET A 176 -9.46 -12.01 -2.52
C MET A 176 -8.27 -12.60 -1.75
N THR A 177 -8.13 -13.93 -1.79
CA THR A 177 -7.02 -14.62 -1.13
C THR A 177 -5.88 -14.83 -2.13
N HIS A 178 -4.75 -14.17 -1.91
CA HIS A 178 -3.57 -14.33 -2.76
C HIS A 178 -2.77 -15.58 -2.38
N ARG A 179 -2.17 -16.24 -3.36
CA ARG A 179 -1.18 -17.32 -3.11
C ARG A 179 0.21 -16.81 -2.77
N VAL A 180 0.48 -15.54 -3.07
CA VAL A 180 1.75 -14.89 -2.81
C VAL A 180 1.58 -13.87 -1.69
N ASN A 181 2.67 -13.60 -0.96
CA ASN A 181 2.71 -12.48 -0.04
C ASN A 181 2.94 -11.16 -0.79
N TRP A 182 2.78 -10.04 -0.11
CA TRP A 182 2.94 -8.69 -0.67
C TRP A 182 4.37 -8.18 -0.61
N GLN A 183 5.37 -9.07 -0.59
CA GLN A 183 6.76 -8.66 -0.72
C GLN A 183 7.00 -7.96 -2.07
N ASP A 184 6.46 -8.54 -3.16
CA ASP A 184 6.34 -7.86 -4.44
C ASP A 184 5.03 -7.07 -4.52
N TRP A 185 5.17 -5.75 -4.35
CA TRP A 185 4.04 -4.83 -4.37
C TRP A 185 3.46 -4.61 -5.77
N GLY A 186 4.31 -4.68 -6.80
CA GLY A 186 3.85 -4.56 -8.19
C GLY A 186 3.03 -5.78 -8.60
N GLY A 187 3.51 -6.98 -8.24
CA GLY A 187 2.77 -8.22 -8.41
C GLY A 187 1.42 -8.22 -7.69
N ARG A 188 1.35 -7.71 -6.45
CA ARG A 188 0.07 -7.49 -5.75
C ARG A 188 -0.87 -6.62 -6.58
N TRP A 189 -0.39 -5.49 -7.10
CA TRP A 189 -1.23 -4.56 -7.87
C TRP A 189 -1.74 -5.16 -9.18
N ASN A 190 -0.88 -5.91 -9.89
CA ASN A 190 -1.26 -6.61 -11.11
C ASN A 190 -2.33 -7.68 -10.83
N ASN A 191 -2.15 -8.46 -9.76
CA ASN A 191 -3.13 -9.46 -9.34
C ASN A 191 -4.47 -8.79 -8.98
N ARG A 192 -4.42 -7.73 -8.16
CA ARG A 192 -5.61 -6.94 -7.81
C ARG A 192 -6.31 -6.42 -9.06
N THR A 193 -5.58 -5.82 -9.99
CA THR A 193 -6.14 -5.28 -11.23
C THR A 193 -6.84 -6.36 -12.05
N ALA A 194 -6.23 -7.55 -12.20
CA ALA A 194 -6.84 -8.68 -12.89
C ALA A 194 -8.11 -9.18 -12.20
N PHE A 195 -8.13 -9.23 -10.86
CA PHE A 195 -9.32 -9.60 -10.11
C PHE A 195 -10.46 -8.58 -10.30
N HIS A 196 -10.14 -7.29 -10.23
CA HIS A 196 -11.11 -6.23 -10.49
C HIS A 196 -11.64 -6.28 -11.93
N ALA A 197 -10.79 -6.57 -12.91
CA ALA A 197 -11.20 -6.77 -14.29
C ALA A 197 -12.14 -7.98 -14.44
N ALA A 198 -11.84 -9.09 -13.77
CA ALA A 198 -12.71 -10.26 -13.73
C ALA A 198 -14.09 -9.94 -13.14
N VAL A 199 -14.12 -9.24 -12.00
CA VAL A 199 -15.38 -8.84 -11.36
C VAL A 199 -16.17 -7.92 -12.27
N ASN A 200 -15.55 -6.93 -12.89
CA ASN A 200 -16.23 -6.03 -13.82
C ASN A 200 -16.83 -6.79 -15.02
N TYR A 201 -16.06 -7.69 -15.63
CA TYR A 201 -16.51 -8.51 -16.76
C TYR A 201 -17.76 -9.33 -16.41
N TYR A 202 -17.72 -10.10 -15.31
CA TYR A 202 -18.87 -10.93 -14.90
C TYR A 202 -20.05 -10.10 -14.40
N SER A 203 -19.80 -8.93 -13.80
CA SER A 203 -20.87 -8.01 -13.39
C SER A 203 -21.65 -7.50 -14.60
N GLN A 204 -20.94 -7.08 -15.65
CA GLN A 204 -21.58 -6.63 -16.90
C GLN A 204 -22.33 -7.76 -17.60
N GLU A 205 -21.75 -8.96 -17.64
CA GLU A 205 -22.40 -10.13 -18.24
C GLU A 205 -23.72 -10.52 -17.54
N LEU A 206 -23.79 -10.33 -16.22
CA LEU A 206 -24.99 -10.59 -15.40
C LEU A 206 -25.96 -9.40 -15.34
N GLY A 207 -25.66 -8.29 -16.05
CA GLY A 207 -26.47 -7.08 -16.06
C GLY A 207 -26.49 -6.34 -14.72
N ILE A 208 -25.49 -6.54 -13.87
CA ILE A 208 -25.37 -5.85 -12.59
C ILE A 208 -24.79 -4.47 -12.88
N SER A 209 -25.58 -3.43 -12.61
CA SER A 209 -25.15 -2.04 -12.73
C SER A 209 -25.49 -1.25 -11.48
N PHE A 210 -24.73 -0.17 -11.29
CA PHE A 210 -25.01 0.82 -10.26
C PHE A 210 -24.82 2.20 -10.86
N TYR A 211 -25.77 3.08 -10.57
CA TYR A 211 -25.70 4.50 -10.85
C TYR A 211 -26.12 5.24 -9.58
N ASN A 212 -25.48 6.37 -9.32
CA ASN A 212 -25.90 7.23 -8.22
C ASN A 212 -27.34 7.70 -8.45
N SER A 213 -28.07 7.90 -7.36
CA SER A 213 -29.44 8.43 -7.45
C SER A 213 -29.44 9.78 -8.17
N GLU A 214 -30.39 9.95 -9.07
CA GLU A 214 -30.61 11.21 -9.77
C GLU A 214 -30.88 12.31 -8.74
N LEU A 215 -30.04 13.35 -8.74
CA LEU A 215 -30.22 14.50 -7.88
C LEU A 215 -31.29 15.41 -8.51
N PRO A 216 -32.39 15.72 -7.81
CA PRO A 216 -33.38 16.66 -8.32
C PRO A 216 -32.74 18.05 -8.39
N LEU A 217 -32.46 18.50 -9.62
CA LEU A 217 -31.98 19.86 -9.88
C LEU A 217 -33.19 20.80 -9.95
N GLN A 218 -33.35 21.63 -8.92
CA GLN A 218 -34.26 22.78 -8.98
C GLN A 218 -33.49 23.96 -9.54
N VAL A 219 -33.69 24.24 -10.83
CA VAL A 219 -33.16 25.46 -11.47
C VAL A 219 -34.21 26.56 -11.31
N ASN A 220 -33.94 27.50 -10.41
CA ASN A 220 -34.84 28.63 -10.17
C ASN A 220 -34.84 29.62 -11.35
N ASP A 221 -33.68 29.83 -11.98
CA ASP A 221 -33.49 30.79 -13.07
C ASP A 221 -32.83 30.11 -14.28
N TRP A 222 -33.65 29.45 -15.11
CA TRP A 222 -33.17 28.74 -16.30
C TRP A 222 -32.54 29.68 -17.35
N GLY A 223 -33.00 30.93 -17.42
CA GLY A 223 -32.45 31.94 -18.34
C GLY A 223 -31.01 32.30 -18.01
N ASP A 224 -30.75 32.70 -16.76
CA ASP A 224 -29.42 33.08 -16.28
C ASP A 224 -28.43 31.91 -16.35
N LEU A 225 -28.86 30.71 -15.95
CA LEU A 225 -28.02 29.51 -16.05
C LEU A 225 -27.65 29.18 -17.50
N LYS A 226 -28.61 29.30 -18.43
CA LYS A 226 -28.36 29.04 -19.84
C LYS A 226 -27.38 30.06 -20.44
N ASP A 227 -27.55 31.32 -20.08
CA ASP A 227 -26.67 32.39 -20.56
C ASP A 227 -25.24 32.23 -20.00
N ARG A 228 -25.09 31.76 -18.74
CA ARG A 228 -23.79 31.45 -18.13
C ARG A 228 -23.10 30.19 -18.67
N ILE A 229 -23.86 29.16 -19.04
CA ILE A 229 -23.28 27.94 -19.65
C ILE A 229 -22.88 28.19 -21.12
N LEU A 230 -23.60 29.05 -21.82
CA LEU A 230 -23.38 29.35 -23.23
C LEU A 230 -22.50 30.58 -23.47
N SER A 231 -22.20 31.38 -22.44
CA SER A 231 -21.25 32.48 -22.55
C SER A 231 -19.83 31.94 -22.63
N ASP A 232 -19.13 32.21 -23.74
CA ASP A 232 -17.70 31.93 -23.94
C ASP A 232 -16.79 32.87 -23.12
N GLU A 233 -17.34 33.72 -22.25
CA GLU A 233 -16.52 34.59 -21.41
C GLU A 233 -15.91 33.77 -20.27
N PRO A 234 -14.57 33.72 -20.14
CA PRO A 234 -13.94 33.03 -19.03
C PRO A 234 -14.42 33.70 -17.74
N GLU A 235 -15.00 32.91 -16.82
CA GLU A 235 -15.30 33.38 -15.48
C GLU A 235 -14.05 34.09 -14.95
N HIS A 236 -14.15 35.39 -14.70
CA HIS A 236 -13.08 36.14 -14.04
C HIS A 236 -13.10 35.68 -12.59
N TRP A 237 -12.18 34.78 -12.25
CA TRP A 237 -11.94 34.43 -10.85
C TRP A 237 -11.31 35.67 -10.22
N ASP A 238 -12.13 36.46 -9.52
CA ASP A 238 -11.61 37.56 -8.70
C ASP A 238 -10.68 36.95 -7.65
N ASP A 239 -9.37 37.09 -7.87
CA ASP A 239 -8.28 36.63 -6.99
C ASP A 239 -8.24 37.39 -5.63
N ASP A 240 -9.29 38.13 -5.28
CA ASP A 240 -9.32 39.05 -4.13
C ASP A 240 -9.51 38.37 -2.77
N TYR A 241 -9.62 37.03 -2.70
CA TYR A 241 -9.69 36.31 -1.42
C TYR A 241 -8.36 36.14 -0.67
N TRP A 242 -7.23 36.57 -1.26
CA TRP A 242 -5.89 36.48 -0.62
C TRP A 242 -5.24 37.82 -0.30
N ARG A 243 -5.86 38.97 -0.60
CA ARG A 243 -5.35 40.27 -0.15
C ARG A 243 -5.78 40.56 1.29
N GLY A 244 -5.14 39.86 2.22
CA GLY A 244 -5.05 40.32 3.60
C GLY A 244 -4.21 41.59 3.65
N ASP A 245 -4.77 42.64 4.26
CA ASP A 245 -4.03 43.84 4.69
C ASP A 245 -2.76 43.43 5.45
N GLY A 246 -1.62 43.96 5.02
CA GLY A 246 -0.32 43.68 5.61
C GLY A 246 0.80 44.35 4.84
N ASP A 247 1.02 45.62 5.19
CA ASP A 247 2.11 46.48 4.76
C ASP A 247 3.49 45.79 4.77
N ASP A 248 4.25 45.87 3.68
CA ASP A 248 5.66 46.28 3.74
C ASP A 248 6.29 46.50 2.35
N GLU A 249 7.25 47.42 2.34
CA GLU A 249 7.85 48.14 1.22
C GLU A 249 8.81 47.35 0.29
N ASN A 250 8.99 47.91 -0.91
CA ASN A 250 10.20 47.96 -1.76
C ASN A 250 10.38 47.03 -2.98
N ASP A 251 10.39 47.73 -4.12
CA ASP A 251 11.15 47.59 -5.39
C ASP A 251 10.70 46.66 -6.54
N PRO A 252 10.84 47.12 -7.81
CA PRO A 252 10.31 46.46 -9.01
C PRO A 252 11.36 45.63 -9.74
N GLU A 253 11.00 44.45 -10.25
CA GLU A 253 11.71 43.84 -11.38
C GLU A 253 10.77 43.21 -12.40
N GLU A 254 11.17 43.37 -13.66
CA GLU A 254 10.41 43.23 -14.88
C GLU A 254 10.07 41.79 -15.29
N VAL A 255 9.01 41.75 -16.10
CA VAL A 255 8.39 40.64 -16.81
C VAL A 255 9.36 39.92 -17.76
N GLY A 256 9.44 38.59 -17.65
CA GLY A 256 9.94 37.70 -18.69
C GLY A 256 8.83 36.80 -19.21
N SER A 257 8.34 37.07 -20.41
CA SER A 257 7.30 36.31 -21.10
C SER A 257 7.80 34.94 -21.59
N PHE A 258 7.03 33.87 -21.32
CA PHE A 258 7.25 32.56 -21.94
C PHE A 258 6.10 32.24 -22.91
N VAL A 259 6.49 31.98 -24.14
CA VAL A 259 5.64 31.67 -25.30
C VAL A 259 5.23 30.19 -25.26
N GLU A 260 3.93 29.94 -25.34
CA GLU A 260 3.33 28.61 -25.46
C GLU A 260 3.27 28.20 -26.94
N GLN A 261 3.94 27.11 -27.31
CA GLN A 261 3.98 26.61 -28.69
C GLN A 261 3.07 25.39 -28.86
N SER A 262 1.99 25.60 -29.59
CA SER A 262 1.01 24.57 -29.98
C SER A 262 1.62 23.49 -30.89
N VAL A 263 1.28 22.22 -30.63
CA VAL A 263 1.61 21.09 -31.52
C VAL A 263 0.37 20.68 -32.32
N ARG A 264 0.50 20.77 -33.65
CA ARG A 264 -0.48 20.34 -34.65
C ARG A 264 -0.38 18.83 -34.95
N SER A 265 -1.56 18.27 -35.22
CA SER A 265 -1.83 16.93 -35.79
C SER A 265 -1.29 16.73 -37.21
N GLY A 266 -0.94 15.47 -37.57
CA GLY A 266 -0.68 15.03 -38.95
C GLY A 266 -0.52 13.51 -39.10
N LYS A 267 -1.17 12.93 -40.12
CA LYS A 267 -1.42 11.49 -40.40
C LYS A 267 -0.33 10.77 -41.23
N ALA A 268 -0.17 9.47 -40.93
CA ALA A 268 -0.18 8.25 -41.80
C ALA A 268 0.89 7.91 -42.90
N VAL A 269 1.15 6.58 -42.97
CA VAL A 269 1.35 5.67 -44.15
C VAL A 269 2.74 4.98 -44.33
N GLY A 270 2.69 3.64 -44.52
CA GLY A 270 3.62 2.78 -45.28
C GLY A 270 4.44 1.78 -44.44
N GLU A 271 4.73 0.52 -44.79
CA GLU A 271 4.24 -0.46 -45.78
C GLU A 271 4.93 -1.81 -45.48
N ASN A 272 4.36 -2.92 -45.96
CA ASN A 272 4.72 -4.34 -45.78
C ASN A 272 6.20 -4.74 -45.97
N ARG A 273 6.61 -5.84 -45.28
CA ARG A 273 7.43 -6.92 -45.89
C ARG A 273 7.07 -8.31 -45.34
N LEU A 274 6.79 -9.23 -46.28
CA LEU A 274 6.59 -10.67 -46.08
C LEU A 274 7.91 -11.39 -45.73
N GLY A 275 7.78 -12.47 -44.95
CA GLY A 275 8.78 -13.54 -44.81
C GLY A 275 8.07 -14.83 -44.43
N ASP A 276 8.20 -15.84 -45.28
CA ASP A 276 7.43 -17.07 -45.33
C ASP A 276 8.10 -18.23 -44.56
N SER A 277 7.25 -19.20 -44.16
CA SER A 277 7.46 -20.65 -44.24
C SER A 277 7.49 -21.53 -42.97
N LEU A 278 6.70 -22.62 -43.08
CA LEU A 278 6.80 -23.98 -42.52
C LEU A 278 5.95 -24.38 -41.27
N GLY A 279 4.68 -24.70 -41.54
CA GLY A 279 4.05 -26.02 -41.32
C GLY A 279 4.01 -26.67 -39.93
N ALA A 280 2.83 -26.70 -39.31
CA ALA A 280 2.35 -27.76 -38.42
C ALA A 280 0.80 -27.84 -38.44
N ALA A 281 0.25 -29.04 -38.23
CA ALA A 281 -1.17 -29.43 -38.38
C ALA A 281 -2.16 -28.65 -37.49
N PRO A 282 -3.46 -28.56 -37.84
CA PRO A 282 -4.39 -27.67 -37.15
C PRO A 282 -4.83 -28.28 -35.82
N THR A 283 -4.30 -27.77 -34.71
CA THR A 283 -5.06 -27.71 -33.47
C THR A 283 -6.18 -26.70 -33.67
N VAL A 284 -7.41 -27.08 -33.32
CA VAL A 284 -8.53 -26.12 -33.30
C VAL A 284 -8.25 -25.17 -32.14
N ASP A 285 -7.44 -24.15 -32.39
CA ASP A 285 -7.21 -23.04 -31.49
C ASP A 285 -8.49 -22.21 -31.51
N ILE A 286 -9.36 -22.48 -30.53
CA ILE A 286 -10.40 -21.52 -30.16
C ILE A 286 -9.66 -20.22 -29.86
N PRO A 287 -9.95 -19.11 -30.57
CA PRO A 287 -9.24 -17.86 -30.36
C PRO A 287 -9.47 -17.42 -28.91
N ARG A 288 -8.43 -17.56 -28.08
CA ARG A 288 -8.42 -17.08 -26.71
C ARG A 288 -8.59 -15.56 -26.77
N MET A 289 -9.52 -15.02 -25.98
CA MET A 289 -9.64 -13.56 -25.85
C MET A 289 -8.29 -13.01 -25.37
N ALA A 290 -7.83 -11.92 -25.97
CA ALA A 290 -6.60 -11.26 -25.56
C ALA A 290 -6.67 -10.90 -24.07
N GLU A 291 -5.59 -11.16 -23.31
CA GLU A 291 -5.53 -10.78 -21.89
C GLU A 291 -5.65 -9.25 -21.77
N VAL A 292 -6.75 -8.78 -21.18
CA VAL A 292 -6.96 -7.35 -20.90
C VAL A 292 -6.73 -7.14 -19.41
N LEU A 293 -5.77 -6.27 -19.07
CA LEU A 293 -5.41 -5.97 -17.67
C LEU A 293 -5.05 -7.23 -16.83
N GLY A 294 -4.49 -8.26 -17.48
CA GLY A 294 -4.13 -9.53 -16.84
C GLY A 294 -5.31 -10.46 -16.54
N PHE A 295 -6.50 -10.16 -17.05
CA PHE A 295 -7.67 -11.04 -17.00
C PHE A 295 -7.89 -11.73 -18.35
N ALA A 296 -8.11 -13.04 -18.30
CA ALA A 296 -8.65 -13.83 -19.39
C ALA A 296 -9.87 -14.60 -18.87
N ALA A 297 -10.99 -14.50 -19.59
CA ALA A 297 -12.16 -15.31 -19.32
C ALA A 297 -11.83 -16.79 -19.61
N PRO A 298 -12.26 -17.71 -18.75
CA PRO A 298 -12.03 -19.13 -18.98
C PRO A 298 -12.79 -19.57 -20.23
N PRO A 299 -12.22 -20.46 -21.07
CA PRO A 299 -12.91 -20.95 -22.24
C PRO A 299 -14.22 -21.64 -21.83
N GLU A 300 -15.34 -21.28 -22.46
CA GLU A 300 -16.67 -21.85 -22.19
C GLU A 300 -16.72 -23.37 -22.39
N SER A 301 -15.73 -23.96 -23.07
CA SER A 301 -15.57 -25.40 -23.21
C SER A 301 -14.61 -25.95 -22.15
N GLY A 302 -15.22 -26.62 -21.17
CA GLY A 302 -14.55 -27.21 -20.01
C GLY A 302 -13.31 -28.03 -20.37
N THR A 303 -12.16 -27.53 -19.95
CA THR A 303 -10.92 -28.29 -19.91
C THR A 303 -10.57 -28.59 -18.45
N GLY A 304 -10.71 -29.87 -18.08
CA GLY A 304 -10.04 -30.47 -16.92
C GLY A 304 -10.58 -30.11 -15.54
N MET A 305 -11.84 -30.48 -15.25
CA MET A 305 -12.39 -30.48 -13.90
C MET A 305 -11.44 -31.11 -12.86
N ARG A 306 -10.92 -30.30 -11.94
CA ARG A 306 -10.65 -30.73 -10.57
C ARG A 306 -11.66 -30.05 -9.64
N LYS A 307 -12.88 -30.60 -9.62
CA LYS A 307 -13.90 -30.23 -8.62
C LYS A 307 -13.37 -30.60 -7.23
N ARG A 308 -12.82 -29.64 -6.49
CA ARG A 308 -12.65 -29.78 -5.04
C ARG A 308 -14.00 -29.46 -4.39
N LYS A 309 -14.49 -30.37 -3.52
CA LYS A 309 -15.81 -30.25 -2.86
C LYS A 309 -15.98 -28.86 -2.21
N LYS A 310 -17.11 -28.19 -2.50
CA LYS A 310 -17.54 -26.94 -1.84
C LYS A 310 -17.41 -27.12 -0.32
N ILE A 311 -16.58 -26.31 0.33
CA ILE A 311 -16.53 -26.24 1.78
C ILE A 311 -17.79 -25.48 2.23
N SER A 312 -18.58 -26.10 3.11
CA SER A 312 -19.81 -25.53 3.65
C SER A 312 -19.54 -24.17 4.33
N LYS A 313 -20.41 -23.17 4.11
CA LYS A 313 -20.38 -21.81 4.69
C LYS A 313 -20.10 -21.78 6.21
N LYS A 314 -20.41 -22.87 6.93
CA LYS A 314 -20.14 -22.99 8.37
C LYS A 314 -18.65 -23.13 8.74
N LYS A 315 -17.82 -23.64 7.82
CA LYS A 315 -16.38 -23.84 8.04
C LYS A 315 -15.51 -22.65 7.60
N ALA A 316 -16.08 -21.73 6.80
CA ALA A 316 -15.41 -20.49 6.43
C ALA A 316 -15.47 -19.42 7.55
N MET A 317 -16.47 -19.50 8.43
CA MET A 317 -16.67 -18.51 9.52
C MET A 317 -16.05 -18.91 10.85
N ILE A 318 -15.76 -20.19 11.07
CA ILE A 318 -15.08 -20.67 12.28
C ILE A 318 -13.70 -21.13 11.80
N GLY A 319 -12.71 -20.24 11.90
CA GLY A 319 -11.32 -20.64 11.82
C GLY A 319 -11.09 -21.77 12.82
N ASP A 320 -10.38 -22.82 12.40
CA ASP A 320 -10.08 -23.97 13.25
C ASP A 320 -9.48 -23.44 14.57
N ALA A 321 -10.25 -23.60 15.65
CA ALA A 321 -9.85 -23.29 17.02
C ALA A 321 -8.94 -24.40 17.57
#